data_AF-A0A3D3W9U8-F1
#
_entry.id   AF-A0A3D3W9U8-F1
#
_cell.length_a   1.000
_cell.length_b   1.000
_cell.length_c   1.000
_cell.angle_alpha   90.00
_cell.angle_beta   90.00
_cell.angle_gamma   90.00
#
_symmetry.space_group_name_H-M   'P 1'
#
loop_
_entity.id
_entity.type
_entity.pdbx_description
1 polymer ?
#
loop_
_entity_poly.entity_id
_entity_poly.type
_entity_poly.pdbx_seq_one_letter_code
_entity_poly.pdbx_strand_id
1 'polypeptide(L)'
;MDVFVFPSHYEGLPGSVIEAQTSGLRCFVSDAISREAGITDLLSFTSLKESPGAWADKVVASAVYERKNMYERIASAGYDVQRVAEELQKFYLQLAAKNVK
;
A
#
# COMPACT_ATOMS: atom_id res chain seq x y z
N MET A 1 9.14 9.57 11.32
CA MET A 1 7.76 9.05 11.45
C MET A 1 7.85 7.59 11.80
N ASP A 2 7.14 7.14 12.83
CA ASP A 2 7.27 5.77 13.37
C ASP A 2 6.13 4.85 12.91
N VAL A 3 4.92 5.42 12.76
CA VAL A 3 3.69 4.75 12.34
C VAL A 3 2.90 5.67 11.40
N PHE A 4 2.22 5.10 10.40
CA PHE A 4 1.28 5.77 9.48
C PHE A 4 -0.16 5.39 9.81
N VAL A 5 -1.06 6.37 9.96
CA VAL A 5 -2.47 6.14 10.29
C VAL A 5 -3.33 6.74 9.19
N PHE A 6 -4.24 5.95 8.62
CA PHE A 6 -5.01 6.30 7.43
C PHE A 6 -6.49 5.86 7.57
N PRO A 7 -7.31 6.62 8.32
CA PRO A 7 -8.71 6.29 8.59
C PRO A 7 -9.64 6.76 7.45
N SER A 8 -9.31 6.44 6.20
CA SER A 8 -10.12 6.86 5.04
C SER A 8 -11.44 6.10 4.95
N HIS A 9 -12.49 6.78 4.51
CA HIS A 9 -13.81 6.18 4.29
C HIS A 9 -13.89 5.41 2.96
N TYR A 10 -13.14 5.84 1.94
CA TYR A 10 -13.16 5.24 0.60
C TYR A 10 -11.82 5.49 -0.11
N GLU A 11 -11.23 4.44 -0.67
CA GLU A 11 -10.09 4.54 -1.60
C GLU A 11 -10.12 3.38 -2.58
N GLY A 12 -9.67 3.62 -3.81
CA GLY A 12 -9.33 2.55 -4.75
C GLY A 12 -8.02 1.89 -4.33
N LEU A 13 -6.90 2.50 -4.69
CA LEU A 13 -5.57 2.07 -4.28
C LEU A 13 -4.80 3.28 -3.73
N PRO A 14 -4.70 3.44 -2.41
CA PRO A 14 -4.04 4.60 -1.82
C PRO A 14 -2.51 4.51 -1.96
N GLY A 15 -1.94 5.28 -2.89
CA GLY A 15 -0.49 5.31 -3.16
C GLY A 15 0.35 5.65 -1.93
N SER A 16 -0.13 6.56 -1.08
CA SER A 16 0.53 6.94 0.18
C SER A 16 0.70 5.76 1.16
N VAL A 17 -0.25 4.82 1.18
CA VAL A 17 -0.15 3.59 1.99
C VAL A 17 0.88 2.63 1.41
N ILE A 18 1.03 2.59 0.08
CA ILE A 18 2.06 1.78 -0.59
C ILE A 18 3.45 2.37 -0.31
N GLU A 19 3.61 3.68 -0.45
CA GLU A 19 4.84 4.42 -0.14
C GLU A 19 5.25 4.24 1.32
N ALA A 20 4.30 4.36 2.25
CA ALA A 20 4.54 4.16 3.67
C ALA A 20 5.08 2.75 3.96
N GLN A 21 4.42 1.71 3.45
CA GLN A 21 4.89 0.33 3.60
C GLN A 21 6.27 0.12 2.98
N THR A 22 6.53 0.71 1.81
CA THR A 22 7.82 0.63 1.10
C THR A 22 8.96 1.14 1.98
N SER A 23 8.73 2.24 2.69
CA SER A 23 9.67 2.82 3.67
C SER A 23 9.78 2.04 4.99
N GLY A 24 9.10 0.89 5.10
CA GLY A 24 9.05 0.09 6.29
C GLY A 24 8.19 0.66 7.41
N LEU A 25 7.23 1.56 7.12
CA LEU A 25 6.30 2.05 8.13
C LEU A 25 5.23 1.01 8.46
N ARG A 26 5.01 0.77 9.75
CA ARG A 26 3.75 0.19 10.24
C ARG A 26 2.59 1.12 9.88
N CYS A 27 1.56 0.56 9.27
CA CYS A 27 0.41 1.29 8.76
C CYS A 27 -0.86 0.78 9.44
N PHE A 28 -1.65 1.68 10.02
CA PHE A 28 -3.00 1.41 10.52
C PHE A 28 -3.99 2.07 9.57
N VAL A 29 -4.70 1.27 8.81
CA VAL A 29 -5.59 1.76 7.76
C VAL A 29 -7.02 1.31 8.03
N SER A 30 -7.98 2.08 7.53
CA SER A 30 -9.40 1.70 7.59
C SER A 30 -9.66 0.37 6.87
N ASP A 31 -10.56 -0.46 7.39
CA ASP A 31 -11.05 -1.65 6.70
C ASP A 31 -11.98 -1.36 5.50
N ALA A 32 -12.31 -0.08 5.28
CA ALA A 32 -13.10 0.39 4.14
C ALA A 32 -12.29 0.62 2.85
N ILE A 33 -10.95 0.62 2.92
CA ILE A 33 -10.09 0.72 1.73
C ILE A 33 -9.83 -0.65 1.09
N SER A 34 -9.36 -0.68 -0.16
CA SER A 34 -9.05 -1.92 -0.86
C SER A 34 -8.02 -2.78 -0.11
N ARG A 35 -8.30 -4.09 -0.07
CA ARG A 35 -7.38 -5.09 0.49
C ARG A 35 -6.09 -5.24 -0.32
N GLU A 36 -6.09 -4.80 -1.58
CA GLU A 36 -4.90 -4.75 -2.43
C GLU A 36 -3.80 -3.87 -1.86
N ALA A 37 -4.14 -2.89 -1.01
CA ALA A 37 -3.14 -2.09 -0.32
C ALA A 37 -2.31 -2.89 0.70
N GLY A 38 -2.79 -4.04 1.17
CA GLY A 38 -2.13 -4.89 2.18
C GLY A 38 -1.04 -5.78 1.62
N ILE A 39 0.10 -5.20 1.20
CA ILE A 39 1.20 -5.94 0.55
C ILE A 39 2.18 -6.53 1.58
N THR A 40 2.42 -5.79 2.66
CA THR A 40 3.38 -6.16 3.69
C THR A 40 2.66 -6.55 4.99
N ASP A 41 3.37 -7.25 5.86
CA ASP A 41 2.95 -7.55 7.24
C ASP A 41 3.01 -6.32 8.16
N LEU A 42 3.41 -5.15 7.64
CA LEU A 42 3.43 -3.89 8.38
C LEU A 42 2.06 -3.20 8.38
N LEU A 43 1.11 -3.65 7.57
CA LEU A 43 -0.22 -3.05 7.46
C LEU A 43 -1.25 -3.79 8.32
N SER A 44 -1.98 -3.03 9.12
CA SER A 44 -3.10 -3.48 9.94
C SER A 44 -4.38 -2.76 9.52
N PHE A 45 -5.41 -3.52 9.18
CA PHE A 45 -6.74 -2.97 8.91
C PHE A 45 -7.51 -2.82 10.23
N THR A 46 -8.13 -1.66 10.42
CA THR A 46 -8.89 -1.30 11.63
C THR A 46 -10.24 -0.74 11.23
N SER A 47 -11.31 -1.12 11.94
CA SER A 47 -12.64 -0.67 11.58
C SER A 47 -12.86 0.79 11.95
N LEU A 48 -13.51 1.55 11.05
CA LEU A 48 -13.97 2.91 11.36
C LEU A 48 -15.07 2.96 12.43
N LYS A 49 -15.65 1.80 12.77
CA LYS A 49 -16.59 1.67 13.89
C LYS A 49 -15.89 1.56 15.25
N GLU A 50 -14.59 1.28 15.27
CA GLU A 50 -13.81 1.30 16.51
C GLU A 50 -13.55 2.73 16.97
N SER A 51 -13.45 2.93 18.29
CA SER A 51 -13.21 4.25 18.85
C SER A 51 -11.79 4.75 18.52
N PRO A 52 -11.56 6.07 18.45
CA PRO A 52 -10.21 6.62 18.30
C PRO A 52 -9.24 6.13 19.38
N GLY A 53 -9.73 5.85 20.60
CA GLY A 53 -8.93 5.25 21.68
C GLY A 53 -8.42 3.85 21.31
N ALA A 54 -9.28 2.99 20.75
CA ALA A 54 -8.87 1.66 20.30
C ALA A 54 -7.83 1.72 19.16
N TRP A 55 -7.93 2.70 18.26
CA TRP A 55 -6.90 2.96 17.26
C TRP A 55 -5.57 3.36 17.92
N ALA A 56 -5.61 4.31 18.87
CA ALA A 56 -4.44 4.78 19.58
C ALA A 56 -3.74 3.64 20.36
N ASP A 57 -4.50 2.78 21.04
CA ASP A 57 -3.97 1.63 21.77
C ASP A 57 -3.21 0.67 20.85
N LYS A 58 -3.77 0.35 19.68
CA LYS A 58 -3.10 -0.49 18.66
C LYS A 58 -1.81 0.15 18.15
N VAL A 59 -1.84 1.46 17.89
CA VAL A 59 -0.68 2.23 17.42
C VAL A 59 0.43 2.19 18.47
N VAL A 60 0.13 2.54 19.73
CA VAL A 60 1.12 2.58 20.81
C VAL A 60 1.70 1.20 21.09
N ALA A 61 0.87 0.15 21.13
CA ALA A 61 1.32 -1.22 21.33
C ALA A 61 2.26 -1.73 20.22
N SER A 62 2.20 -1.11 19.03
CA SER A 62 2.95 -1.51 17.85
C SER A 62 3.96 -0.45 17.39
N ALA A 63 4.23 0.58 18.18
CA ALA A 63 5.11 1.67 17.73
C ALA A 63 6.60 1.27 17.71
N VAL A 64 7.00 0.32 18.57
CA VAL A 64 8.39 -0.12 18.69
C VAL A 64 8.64 -1.35 17.82
N TYR A 65 9.49 -1.22 16.82
CA TYR A 65 9.93 -2.30 15.95
C TYR A 65 11.20 -1.91 15.19
N GLU A 66 11.88 -2.93 14.64
CA GLU A 66 12.97 -2.71 13.72
C GLU A 66 12.40 -2.38 12.32
N ARG A 67 12.65 -1.16 11.85
CA ARG A 67 12.28 -0.75 10.50
C ARG A 67 13.23 -1.38 9.48
N LYS A 68 12.65 -1.97 8.43
CA LYS A 68 13.38 -2.56 7.31
C LYS A 68 12.95 -1.91 6.00
N ASN A 69 13.84 -1.87 5.03
CA ASN A 69 13.49 -1.48 3.67
C ASN A 69 12.59 -2.58 3.07
N MET A 70 11.40 -2.20 2.60
CA MET A 70 10.42 -3.13 2.02
C MET A 70 10.29 -3.01 0.50
N TYR A 71 11.16 -2.23 -0.14
CA TYR A 71 11.16 -1.98 -1.58
C TYR A 71 11.04 -3.27 -2.39
N GLU A 72 11.91 -4.26 -2.15
CA GLU A 72 11.93 -5.49 -2.94
C GLU A 72 10.60 -6.25 -2.86
N ARG A 73 9.95 -6.25 -1.68
CA ARG A 73 8.66 -6.92 -1.49
C ARG A 73 7.53 -6.19 -2.23
N ILE A 74 7.52 -4.86 -2.18
CA ILE A 74 6.54 -4.02 -2.87
C ILE A 74 6.75 -4.12 -4.40
N ALA A 75 7.99 -4.04 -4.87
CA ALA A 75 8.34 -4.18 -6.28
C ALA A 75 7.96 -5.57 -6.82
N SER A 76 8.24 -6.63 -6.06
CA SER A 76 7.86 -8.00 -6.42
C SER A 76 6.34 -8.22 -6.47
N ALA A 77 5.58 -7.41 -5.73
CA ALA A 77 4.12 -7.41 -5.78
C ALA A 77 3.54 -6.62 -6.99
N GLY A 78 4.40 -6.06 -7.85
CA GLY A 78 3.99 -5.39 -9.09
C GLY A 78 3.77 -3.87 -8.96
N TYR A 79 4.21 -3.26 -7.86
CA TYR A 79 4.04 -1.82 -7.61
C TYR A 79 5.29 -0.98 -7.94
N ASP A 80 6.26 -1.56 -8.66
CA ASP A 80 7.39 -0.80 -9.19
C ASP A 80 6.98 -0.01 -10.44
N VAL A 81 7.11 1.32 -10.37
CA VAL A 81 6.65 2.22 -11.43
C VAL A 81 7.39 2.02 -12.75
N GLN A 82 8.68 1.68 -12.72
CA GLN A 82 9.46 1.49 -13.94
C GLN A 82 8.97 0.24 -14.65
N ARG A 83 8.79 -0.86 -13.90
CA ARG A 83 8.26 -2.11 -14.45
C ARG A 83 6.84 -1.94 -15.01
N VAL A 84 5.94 -1.30 -14.25
CA VAL A 84 4.57 -1.05 -14.71
C VAL A 84 4.54 -0.20 -15.98
N ALA A 85 5.40 0.83 -16.07
CA ALA A 85 5.51 1.66 -17.26
C ALA A 85 5.98 0.85 -18.49
N GLU A 86 6.98 -0.02 -18.33
CA GLU A 86 7.45 -0.89 -19.41
C GLU A 86 6.38 -1.89 -19.87
N GLU A 87 5.64 -2.49 -18.94
CA GLU A 87 4.56 -3.43 -19.24
C GLU A 87 3.43 -2.74 -20.02
N LEU A 88 3.03 -1.54 -19.57
CA LEU A 88 2.01 -0.74 -20.25
C LEU A 88 2.47 -0.27 -21.64
N GLN A 89 3.73 0.14 -21.77
CA GLN A 89 4.33 0.49 -23.06
C GLN A 89 4.28 -0.69 -24.04
N LYS A 90 4.70 -1.88 -23.60
CA LYS A 90 4.66 -3.11 -24.42
C LYS A 90 3.23 -3.43 -24.84
N PHE A 91 2.27 -3.31 -23.93
CA PHE A 91 0.85 -3.52 -24.22
C PHE A 91 0.36 -2.59 -25.34
N TYR A 92 0.63 -1.28 -25.25
CA TYR A 92 0.21 -0.33 -26.28
C TYR A 92 0.89 -0.56 -27.63
N LEU A 93 2.19 -0.89 -27.65
CA LEU A 93 2.90 -1.20 -28.89
C LEU A 93 2.32 -2.45 -29.58
N GLN A 94 1.94 -3.47 -28.80
CA GLN A 94 1.30 -4.68 -29.35
C GLN A 94 -0.08 -4.38 -29.94
N LEU A 95 -0.89 -3.54 -29.30
CA LEU A 95 -2.19 -3.13 -29.83
C LEU A 95 -2.04 -2.31 -31.11
N ALA A 96 -1.10 -1.38 -31.14
CA ALA A 96 -0.80 -0.59 -32.33
C ALA A 96 -0.40 -1.50 -33.49
N ALA A 97 0.49 -2.48 -33.27
CA ALA A 97 0.92 -3.42 -34.31
C ALA A 97 -0.21 -4.32 -34.85
N LYS A 98 -1.22 -4.64 -34.01
CA LYS A 98 -2.37 -5.47 -34.42
C LYS A 98 -3.40 -4.70 -35.26
N ASN A 99 -3.53 -3.40 -35.05
CA ASN A 99 -4.50 -2.55 -35.75
C ASN A 99 -4.00 -2.01 -37.11
N VAL A 100 -2.78 -2.38 -37.52
CA VAL A 100 -2.19 -2.03 -38.84
C VAL A 100 -2.33 -3.20 -39.83
N LYS A 101 -3.31 -4.09 -39.62
CA LYS A 101 -3.74 -5.13 -40.58
C LYS A 101 -5.17 -4.88 -40.99
#